data_AF-A0A5E8BQM2-F1
#
_entry.id   AF-A0A5E8BQM2-F1
#
_cell.length_a   1.000
_cell.length_b   1.000
_cell.length_c   1.000
_cell.angle_alpha   90.00
_cell.angle_beta   90.00
_cell.angle_gamma   90.00
#
_symmetry.space_group_name_H-M   'P 1'
#
loop_
_entity.id
_entity.type
_entity.pdbx_description
1 polymer ?
#
loop_
_entity_poly.entity_id
_entity_poly.type
_entity_poly.pdbx_seq_one_letter_code
_entity_poly.pdbx_strand_id
1 'polypeptide(L)'
;MDQQQQRLHLNALLSKDYSSDKTLSASEQELLIEYQTLLRNLTLLNEEISQLTATPTNKILGSLRALESKTSLVFTLLRSSLYSLFFQNEPSYEQDEIHQQEDIYQNEYDY
;
A
#
# COMPACT_ATOMS: atom_id res chain seq x y z
N MET A 1 -24.52 11.72 -11.38
CA MET A 1 -24.71 10.90 -12.59
C MET A 1 -24.43 9.47 -12.21
N ASP A 2 -25.48 8.64 -12.18
CA ASP A 2 -25.51 7.32 -11.55
C ASP A 2 -24.66 6.31 -12.35
N GLN A 3 -23.70 5.61 -11.72
CA GLN A 3 -22.86 4.62 -12.41
C GLN A 3 -23.70 3.52 -13.06
N GLN A 4 -24.84 3.17 -12.45
CA GLN A 4 -25.77 2.21 -13.02
C GLN A 4 -26.42 2.74 -14.31
N GLN A 5 -26.79 4.02 -14.36
CA GLN A 5 -27.36 4.63 -15.57
C GLN A 5 -26.33 4.69 -16.71
N GLN A 6 -25.06 4.97 -16.41
CA GLN A 6 -24.00 4.94 -17.42
C GLN A 6 -23.80 3.54 -18.01
N ARG A 7 -23.83 2.49 -17.17
CA ARG A 7 -23.74 1.10 -17.66
C ARG A 7 -24.94 0.70 -18.51
N LEU A 8 -26.15 1.13 -18.14
CA LEU A 8 -27.36 0.85 -18.91
C LEU A 8 -27.28 1.51 -20.30
N HIS A 9 -26.87 2.77 -20.36
CA HIS A 9 -26.70 3.49 -21.62
C HIS A 9 -25.61 2.84 -22.50
N LEU A 10 -24.50 2.42 -21.90
CA LEU A 10 -23.40 1.79 -22.61
C LEU A 10 -23.81 0.43 -23.19
N ASN A 11 -24.55 -0.39 -22.44
CA ASN A 11 -25.13 -1.64 -22.95
C ASN A 11 -26.14 -1.41 -24.08
N ALA A 12 -26.97 -0.37 -23.99
CA ALA A 12 -27.90 -0.02 -25.05
C ALA A 12 -27.17 0.28 -26.38
N LEU A 13 -26.07 1.03 -26.33
CA LEU A 13 -25.23 1.34 -27.50
C LEU A 13 -24.52 0.10 -28.07
N LEU A 14 -24.05 -0.81 -27.21
CA LEU A 14 -23.43 -2.08 -27.61
C LEU A 14 -24.42 -3.10 -28.19
N SER A 15 -25.70 -2.99 -27.85
CA SER A 15 -26.76 -3.91 -28.30
C SER A 15 -27.43 -3.52 -29.61
N LYS A 16 -27.25 -2.28 -30.07
CA LYS A 16 -27.86 -1.80 -31.30
C LYS A 16 -27.13 -2.40 -32.51
N ASP A 17 -27.86 -3.06 -33.41
CA ASP A 17 -27.33 -3.54 -34.68
C ASP A 17 -27.42 -2.43 -35.74
N TYR A 18 -26.26 -1.90 -36.11
CA TYR A 18 -26.14 -0.85 -37.13
C TYR A 18 -26.04 -1.41 -38.56
N SER A 19 -25.85 -2.74 -38.71
CA SER A 19 -25.66 -3.40 -40.01
C SER A 19 -26.97 -3.51 -40.81
N SER A 20 -28.10 -3.48 -40.11
CA SER A 20 -29.44 -3.66 -40.68
C SER A 20 -30.16 -2.33 -41.00
N ASP A 21 -29.52 -1.19 -40.71
CA ASP A 21 -30.18 0.12 -40.68
C ASP A 21 -30.16 0.78 -42.08
N LYS A 22 -31.24 0.60 -42.85
CA LYS A 22 -31.36 1.05 -44.25
C LYS A 22 -31.36 2.58 -44.45
N THR A 23 -31.43 3.35 -43.37
CA THR A 23 -31.40 4.83 -43.42
C THR A 23 -29.99 5.40 -43.40
N LEU A 24 -28.99 4.56 -43.11
CA LEU A 24 -27.59 4.97 -43.02
C LEU A 24 -26.86 4.78 -44.36
N SER A 25 -25.95 5.70 -44.70
CA SER A 25 -25.00 5.51 -45.78
C SER A 25 -24.05 4.35 -45.47
N ALA A 26 -23.53 3.67 -46.50
CA ALA A 26 -22.60 2.55 -46.34
C ALA A 26 -21.37 2.91 -45.47
N SER A 27 -20.83 4.12 -45.63
CA SER A 27 -19.71 4.61 -44.84
C SER A 27 -20.07 4.93 -43.38
N GLU A 28 -21.31 5.35 -43.12
CA GLU A 28 -21.79 5.63 -41.76
C GLU A 28 -22.02 4.35 -40.97
N GLN A 29 -22.52 3.30 -41.63
CA GLN A 29 -22.65 1.97 -41.03
C GLN A 29 -21.28 1.41 -40.64
N GLU A 30 -20.32 1.43 -41.57
CA GLU A 30 -18.96 0.95 -41.32
C GLU A 30 -18.30 1.67 -40.15
N LEU A 31 -18.41 3.00 -40.13
CA LEU A 31 -17.89 3.82 -39.04
C LEU A 31 -18.53 3.49 -37.69
N LEU A 32 -19.86 3.34 -37.63
CA LEU A 32 -20.58 3.01 -36.39
C LEU A 32 -20.26 1.59 -35.88
N ILE A 33 -20.07 0.62 -36.79
CA ILE A 33 -19.63 -0.74 -36.43
C ILE A 33 -18.22 -0.70 -35.83
N GLU A 34 -17.31 0.09 -36.42
CA GLU A 34 -15.96 0.27 -35.87
C GLU A 34 -15.98 0.97 -34.50
N TYR A 35 -16.79 2.02 -34.34
CA TYR A 35 -16.96 2.66 -33.02
C TYR A 35 -17.55 1.70 -31.98
N GLN A 36 -18.49 0.83 -32.37
CA GLN A 36 -19.04 -0.19 -31.46
C GLN A 36 -17.99 -1.22 -31.07
N THR A 37 -17.13 -1.62 -32.01
CA THR A 37 -16.01 -2.54 -31.76
C THR A 37 -14.97 -1.90 -30.85
N LEU A 38 -14.60 -0.65 -31.11
CA LEU A 38 -13.70 0.12 -30.25
C LEU A 38 -14.26 0.26 -28.84
N LEU A 39 -15.53 0.63 -28.71
CA LEU A 39 -16.18 0.77 -27.41
C LEU A 39 -16.15 -0.55 -26.64
N ARG A 40 -16.42 -1.67 -27.31
CA ARG A 40 -16.33 -3.02 -26.73
C ARG A 40 -14.92 -3.30 -26.20
N ASN A 41 -13.91 -3.05 -27.02
CA ASN A 41 -12.51 -3.26 -26.66
C ASN A 41 -12.11 -2.40 -25.45
N LEU A 42 -12.56 -1.13 -25.40
CA LEU A 42 -12.31 -0.24 -24.27
C LEU A 42 -13.01 -0.72 -22.98
N THR A 43 -14.24 -1.24 -23.07
CA THR A 43 -14.89 -1.84 -21.90
C THR A 43 -14.16 -3.07 -21.37
N LEU A 44 -13.72 -3.96 -22.26
CA LEU A 44 -12.95 -5.15 -21.87
C LEU A 44 -11.63 -4.76 -21.21
N LEU A 45 -10.90 -3.80 -21.81
CA LEU A 45 -9.65 -3.29 -21.26
C LEU A 45 -9.85 -2.65 -19.88
N ASN A 46 -10.91 -1.86 -19.70
CA ASN A 46 -11.21 -1.26 -18.39
C ASN A 46 -11.54 -2.32 -17.34
N GLU A 47 -12.27 -3.37 -17.73
CA GLU A 47 -12.57 -4.50 -16.86
C GLU A 47 -11.30 -5.25 -16.45
N GLU A 48 -10.40 -5.55 -17.40
CA GLU A 48 -9.11 -6.18 -17.13
C GLU A 48 -8.24 -5.32 -16.20
N ILE A 49 -8.12 -4.01 -16.46
CA ILE A 49 -7.38 -3.07 -15.60
C ILE A 49 -7.98 -3.05 -14.19
N SER A 50 -9.30 -3.04 -14.08
CA SER A 50 -9.98 -3.07 -12.77
C SER A 50 -9.65 -4.35 -12.00
N GLN A 51 -9.64 -5.51 -12.67
CA GLN A 51 -9.26 -6.79 -12.07
C GLN A 51 -7.78 -6.81 -11.64
N LEU A 52 -6.89 -6.33 -12.51
CA LEU A 52 -5.45 -6.22 -12.27
C LEU A 52 -5.10 -5.27 -11.12
N THR A 53 -5.85 -4.18 -10.94
CA THR A 53 -5.57 -3.19 -9.89
C THR A 53 -6.18 -3.56 -8.55
N ALA A 54 -7.33 -4.26 -8.52
CA ALA A 54 -8.04 -4.55 -7.28
C ALA A 54 -7.35 -5.61 -6.39
N THR A 55 -6.79 -6.67 -6.98
CA THR A 55 -6.46 -7.90 -6.24
C THR A 55 -4.97 -8.08 -5.89
N PRO A 56 -4.01 -7.97 -6.83
CA PRO A 56 -2.61 -8.21 -6.52
C PRO A 56 -1.98 -7.07 -5.73
N THR A 57 -2.31 -5.81 -6.02
CA THR A 57 -1.64 -4.64 -5.43
C THR A 57 -1.87 -4.53 -3.93
N ASN A 58 -3.10 -4.71 -3.46
CA ASN A 58 -3.44 -4.64 -2.04
C ASN A 58 -2.83 -5.80 -1.24
N LYS A 59 -2.83 -7.01 -1.81
CA LYS A 59 -2.26 -8.19 -1.17
C LYS A 59 -0.73 -8.08 -1.06
N ILE A 60 -0.08 -7.61 -2.12
CA ILE A 60 1.37 -7.40 -2.14
C ILE A 60 1.76 -6.32 -1.13
N LEU A 61 1.11 -5.16 -1.12
CA LEU A 61 1.38 -4.10 -0.13
C LEU A 61 1.20 -4.59 1.31
N GLY A 62 0.12 -5.31 1.60
CA GLY A 62 -0.12 -5.89 2.91
C GLY A 62 0.97 -6.87 3.34
N SER A 63 1.39 -7.74 2.42
CA SER A 63 2.48 -8.69 2.67
C SER A 63 3.83 -8.01 2.88
N LEU A 64 4.12 -6.95 2.13
CA LEU A 64 5.36 -6.17 2.25
C LEU A 64 5.43 -5.44 3.59
N ARG A 65 4.33 -4.82 4.02
CA ARG A 65 4.24 -4.14 5.32
C ARG A 65 4.38 -5.11 6.49
N ALA A 66 3.78 -6.29 6.38
CA ALA A 66 3.93 -7.35 7.37
C ALA A 66 5.38 -7.86 7.45
N LEU A 67 6.05 -7.95 6.30
CA LEU A 67 7.47 -8.34 6.23
C LEU A 67 8.36 -7.27 6.89
N GLU A 68 8.17 -5.99 6.54
CA GLU A 68 8.89 -4.85 7.13
C GLU A 68 8.76 -4.82 8.66
N SER A 69 7.55 -5.01 9.18
CA SER A 69 7.31 -4.99 10.63
C SER A 69 8.07 -6.13 11.34
N LYS A 70 8.08 -7.32 10.73
CA LYS A 70 8.78 -8.49 11.27
C LYS A 70 10.30 -8.32 11.21
N THR A 71 10.84 -7.83 10.09
CA THR A 71 12.29 -7.63 9.95
C THR A 71 12.78 -6.49 10.83
N SER A 72 12.00 -5.42 11.01
CA SER A 72 12.30 -4.33 11.95
C SER A 72 12.37 -4.85 13.39
N LEU A 73 11.42 -5.69 13.81
CA LEU A 73 11.46 -6.31 15.13
C LEU A 73 12.69 -7.20 15.31
N VAL A 74 12.98 -8.07 14.34
CA VAL A 74 14.18 -8.92 14.34
C VAL A 74 15.45 -8.07 14.40
N PHE A 75 15.52 -6.98 13.64
CA PHE A 75 16.65 -6.05 13.66
C PHE A 75 16.84 -5.42 15.04
N THR A 76 15.78 -4.91 15.66
CA THR A 76 15.83 -4.33 17.02
C THR A 76 16.29 -5.36 18.05
N LEU A 77 15.74 -6.58 18.01
CA LEU A 77 16.13 -7.66 18.92
C LEU A 77 17.61 -8.05 18.72
N LEU A 78 18.05 -8.17 17.47
CA LEU A 78 19.44 -8.44 17.14
C LEU A 78 20.37 -7.33 17.65
N ARG A 79 20.02 -6.06 17.42
CA ARG A 79 20.77 -4.90 17.91
C ARG A 79 20.89 -4.91 19.43
N SER A 80 19.80 -5.18 20.14
CA SER A 80 19.81 -5.31 21.60
C SER A 80 20.71 -6.46 22.08
N SER A 81 20.64 -7.61 21.40
CA SER A 81 21.50 -8.76 21.70
C SER A 81 22.98 -8.45 21.45
N LEU A 82 23.31 -7.79 20.34
CA LEU A 82 24.67 -7.37 20.02
C LEU A 82 25.19 -6.35 21.03
N TYR A 83 24.37 -5.36 21.41
CA TYR A 83 24.76 -4.38 22.41
C TYR A 83 25.01 -5.01 23.77
N SER A 84 24.18 -5.96 24.19
CA SER A 84 24.35 -6.67 25.46
C SER A 84 25.66 -7.47 25.50
N LEU A 85 26.00 -8.14 24.40
CA LEU A 85 27.26 -8.88 24.28
C LEU A 85 28.48 -7.95 24.18
N PHE A 86 28.36 -6.81 23.49
CA PHE A 86 29.47 -5.87 23.34
C PHE A 86 29.80 -5.17 24.67
N PHE A 87 28.79 -4.75 25.42
CA PHE A 87 28.96 -4.12 26.74
C PHE A 87 29.48 -5.08 27.82
N GLN A 88 29.18 -6.38 27.73
CA GLN A 88 29.71 -7.37 28.68
C GLN A 88 31.22 -7.62 28.56
N ASN A 89 31.85 -7.18 27.47
CA ASN A 89 33.29 -7.35 27.23
C ASN A 89 34.09 -6.07 27.44
N GLU A 90 33.46 -4.94 27.76
CA GLU A 90 34.20 -3.76 28.21
C GLU A 90 34.48 -3.93 29.71
N PRO A 91 35.75 -3.95 30.15
CA PRO A 91 36.05 -3.84 31.56
C PRO A 91 35.44 -2.53 32.06
N SER A 92 34.54 -2.64 33.04
CA SER A 92 33.89 -1.54 33.73
C SER A 92 34.94 -0.65 34.39
N TYR A 93 35.40 0.36 33.65
CA TYR A 93 36.00 1.55 34.20
C TYR A 93 34.95 2.64 34.04
N GLU A 94 34.71 3.41 35.10
CA GLU A 94 33.72 4.50 35.22
C GLU A 94 32.34 4.08 35.74
N GLN A 95 32.30 3.80 37.05
CA GLN A 95 31.18 4.19 37.92
C GLN A 95 31.59 4.12 39.40
N ASP A 96 32.65 4.83 39.78
CA ASP A 96 33.09 5.01 41.18
C ASP A 96 33.26 6.50 41.53
N GLU A 97 32.42 7.43 41.04
CA GLU A 97 32.48 8.85 41.48
C GLU A 97 31.12 9.57 41.59
N ILE A 98 30.07 8.93 42.11
CA ILE A 98 28.82 9.65 42.48
C ILE A 98 28.39 9.41 43.94
N HIS A 99 29.21 8.81 44.82
CA HIS A 99 28.82 8.55 46.22
C HIS A 99 29.82 9.09 47.26
N GLN A 100 30.21 10.36 47.17
CA GLN A 100 30.94 11.03 48.29
C GLN A 100 30.41 12.43 48.64
N GLN A 101 29.21 12.82 48.20
CA GLN A 101 28.69 14.18 48.47
C GLN A 101 27.39 14.24 49.29
N GLU A 102 26.94 13.14 49.89
CA GLU A 102 25.76 13.13 50.78
C GLU A 102 26.10 13.05 52.28
N ASP A 103 27.33 12.72 52.68
CA ASP A 103 27.67 12.57 54.12
C ASP A 103 28.08 13.87 54.85
N ILE A 104 28.10 15.02 54.17
CA ILE A 104 28.53 16.29 54.79
C ILE A 104 27.37 17.07 55.44
N TYR A 105 26.11 16.76 55.12
CA TYR A 105 24.95 17.52 55.65
C TYR A 105 24.25 16.89 56.87
N GLN A 106 24.73 15.75 57.39
CA GLN A 106 24.13 15.10 58.58
C GLN A 106 24.90 15.32 59.89
N ASN A 107 26.08 15.95 59.88
CA ASN A 107 26.89 16.14 61.09
C ASN A 107 26.73 17.51 61.78
N GLU A 108 25.71 18.31 61.44
CA GLU A 108 25.52 19.65 62.04
C GLU A 108 24.18 19.81 62.80
N TYR A 109 23.68 18.74 63.45
CA TYR A 109 22.60 18.81 64.45
C TYR A 109 22.68 17.72 65.53
N ASP A 110 23.88 17.35 65.98
CA ASP A 110 24.02 16.58 67.22
C ASP A 110 25.08 17.21 68.13
N TYR A 111 24.57 17.85 69.20
CA TYR A 111 25.20 18.50 70.38
C TYR A 111 25.99 19.80 70.23
#